data_AF-A0A2E4CYL0-F1
#
_entry.id   AF-A0A2E4CYL0-F1
#
_cell.length_a   1.000
_cell.length_b   1.000
_cell.length_c   1.000
_cell.angle_alpha   90.00
_cell.angle_beta   90.00
_cell.angle_gamma   90.00
#
_symmetry.space_group_name_H-M   'P 1'
#
loop_
_entity.id
_entity.type
_entity.pdbx_description
1 polymer ?
#
loop_
_entity_poly.entity_id
_entity_poly.type
_entity_poly.pdbx_seq_one_letter_code
_entity_poly.pdbx_strand_id
1 'polypeptide(L)'
;MLIRWKIATLLSIALLLVISYSPVGSAQNQLAYDGPGSDHSYPDEHRLFLKGDDDLQFLDRNWTTVTGLPSGSVSFSKTSSLTSPTIIDAMATPLQEPFGFEGNITVRLFASLETTSEACSFTNVIGGTALGSETQFFVTLSMGGVEVLSSAQTESIVMKKDRTDPHIFEAKANNVNASMNSGDQIRLTIQVQHDCAVSGTLWWGTYDARSGVVFEGEIIETKLNVILDQNRMARVEFTPISPWGPTDFSTQAIELIGPIDWGEMRHGHYEEDIWQDHFELPHGFSKGEANRTVLTWTTGKPLDPGNYMLDACFKISDQDPGESCDSWEILRFRVPPDSRPLLNSNVAAIVIPLCVIAWIGVSLKGAPLPLPAYGAVLLLAIASIGTASSLPDIENDAYSEGGAAPSFMLLSHDPESGAVSLSDLLVESDVVVLGLFTSGSPNAIRQMGDFEIASVILNQDGIKSSFVQIATGEGIQAFNLDDYSDLLNGSWPLLMDDSTVGRALPSGATDAVIMIDSAGFITEWQPGSMSPADIQEAAKSASTGSGKGPLDTLNLLIGTSLLPLFILAMPSEREYIAPKEALIPGV
;
A
#
# COMPACT_ATOMS: atom_id res chain seq x y z
N MET A 1 -3.34 -52.96 37.38
CA MET A 1 -3.43 -51.50 37.58
C MET A 1 -2.32 -50.75 36.83
N LEU A 2 -1.04 -51.11 36.98
CA LEU A 2 0.08 -50.47 36.26
C LEU A 2 -0.02 -50.48 34.71
N ILE A 3 -0.51 -51.55 34.10
CA ILE A 3 -0.63 -51.66 32.63
C ILE A 3 -1.68 -50.69 32.07
N ARG A 4 -2.74 -50.40 32.85
CA ARG A 4 -3.82 -49.46 32.47
C ARG A 4 -3.32 -48.01 32.43
N TRP A 5 -2.48 -47.64 33.41
CA TRP A 5 -1.82 -46.34 33.43
C TRP A 5 -0.82 -46.20 32.28
N LYS A 6 -0.06 -47.26 31.96
CA LYS A 6 0.92 -47.24 30.86
C LYS A 6 0.29 -47.01 29.48
N ILE A 7 -0.86 -47.59 29.19
CA ILE A 7 -1.51 -47.44 27.87
C ILE A 7 -2.18 -46.07 27.74
N ALA A 8 -2.86 -45.59 28.79
CA ALA A 8 -3.45 -44.25 28.81
C ALA A 8 -2.36 -43.16 28.74
N THR A 9 -1.25 -43.32 29.46
CA THR A 9 -0.09 -42.42 29.34
C THR A 9 0.56 -42.52 27.96
N LEU A 10 0.71 -43.71 27.36
CA LEU A 10 1.22 -43.85 25.99
C LEU A 10 0.32 -43.18 24.95
N LEU A 11 -1.01 -43.25 25.09
CA LEU A 11 -1.94 -42.54 24.20
C LEU A 11 -1.88 -41.03 24.39
N SER A 12 -1.84 -40.54 25.63
CA SER A 12 -1.66 -39.11 25.92
C SER A 12 -0.29 -38.60 25.46
N ILE A 13 0.78 -39.39 25.62
CA ILE A 13 2.13 -39.05 25.16
C ILE A 13 2.20 -39.08 23.62
N ALA A 14 1.55 -40.04 22.96
CA ALA A 14 1.45 -40.07 21.50
C ALA A 14 0.66 -38.87 20.96
N LEU A 15 -0.44 -38.48 21.63
CA LEU A 15 -1.20 -37.28 21.29
C LEU A 15 -0.36 -36.01 21.51
N LEU A 16 0.37 -35.90 22.63
CA LEU A 16 1.32 -34.82 22.91
C LEU A 16 2.49 -34.75 21.92
N LEU A 17 3.00 -35.90 21.45
CA LEU A 17 4.06 -36.00 20.44
C LEU A 17 3.58 -35.59 19.03
N VAL A 18 2.31 -35.81 18.72
CA VAL A 18 1.70 -35.34 17.47
C VAL A 18 1.47 -33.82 17.51
N ILE A 19 1.15 -33.25 18.68
CA ILE A 19 0.98 -31.79 18.88
C ILE A 19 2.35 -31.06 18.88
N SER A 20 3.44 -31.74 19.28
CA SER A 20 4.78 -31.12 19.35
C SER A 20 5.60 -31.17 18.05
N TYR A 21 5.03 -31.65 16.94
CA TYR A 21 5.67 -31.68 15.61
C TYR A 21 5.20 -30.56 14.67
N SER A 22 4.72 -29.44 15.22
CA SER A 22 4.35 -28.27 14.44
C SER A 22 5.53 -27.30 14.32
N PRO A 23 5.89 -26.87 13.09
CA PRO A 23 6.90 -25.83 12.92
C PRO A 23 6.36 -24.51 13.49
N VAL A 24 7.10 -23.90 14.41
CA VAL A 24 6.84 -22.54 14.90
C VAL A 24 7.13 -21.59 13.74
N GLY A 25 6.07 -21.18 13.03
CA GLY A 25 6.15 -20.13 12.02
C GLY A 25 6.15 -18.79 12.72
N SER A 26 7.31 -18.12 12.79
CA SER A 26 7.36 -16.70 13.12
C SER A 26 6.81 -15.91 11.93
N ALA A 27 5.60 -15.38 12.04
CA ALA A 27 5.02 -14.52 11.02
C ALA A 27 5.12 -13.07 11.49
N GLN A 28 5.98 -12.29 10.84
CA GLN A 28 5.89 -10.83 10.81
C GLN A 28 6.12 -10.44 9.36
N ASN A 29 5.34 -9.46 8.87
CA ASN A 29 5.36 -8.86 7.54
C ASN A 29 6.15 -9.69 6.53
N GLN A 30 5.48 -10.63 5.87
CA GLN A 30 6.11 -11.35 4.79
C GLN A 30 6.38 -10.32 3.69
N LEU A 31 7.65 -9.97 3.49
CA LEU A 31 8.08 -9.34 2.24
C LEU A 31 7.61 -10.29 1.14
N ALA A 32 6.54 -9.89 0.45
CA ALA A 32 5.81 -10.72 -0.49
C ALA A 32 6.57 -10.76 -1.82
N TYR A 33 7.82 -11.20 -1.79
CA TYR A 33 8.65 -11.35 -2.97
C TYR A 33 8.93 -12.83 -3.26
N ASP A 34 7.86 -13.63 -3.36
CA ASP A 34 7.88 -14.94 -4.01
C ASP A 34 7.13 -14.83 -5.35
N GLY A 35 7.71 -14.06 -6.28
CA GLY A 35 7.14 -13.80 -7.60
C GLY A 35 8.23 -13.66 -8.67
N PRO A 36 7.87 -13.76 -9.97
CA PRO A 36 8.81 -13.71 -11.09
C PRO A 36 9.49 -12.35 -11.33
N GLY A 37 9.31 -11.37 -10.43
CA GLY A 37 9.93 -10.05 -10.49
C GLY A 37 9.01 -8.95 -11.03
N SER A 38 9.58 -7.77 -11.23
CA SER A 38 8.92 -6.65 -11.92
C SER A 38 9.38 -6.51 -13.37
N ASP A 39 8.48 -6.03 -14.23
CA ASP A 39 8.80 -5.57 -15.59
C ASP A 39 8.40 -4.10 -15.71
N HIS A 40 9.14 -3.31 -16.48
CA HIS A 40 8.83 -1.90 -16.69
C HIS A 40 9.07 -1.48 -18.14
N SER A 41 8.43 -0.38 -18.53
CA SER A 41 8.68 0.32 -19.78
C SER A 41 8.66 1.82 -19.53
N TYR A 42 9.77 2.48 -19.85
CA TYR A 42 9.90 3.93 -19.80
C TYR A 42 9.96 4.53 -21.23
N PRO A 43 9.65 5.81 -21.42
CA PRO A 43 9.82 6.47 -22.71
C PRO A 43 11.29 6.51 -23.13
N ASP A 44 11.56 6.28 -24.41
CA ASP A 44 12.92 6.38 -24.97
C ASP A 44 13.41 7.84 -25.06
N GLU A 45 12.48 8.79 -25.14
CA GLU A 45 12.76 10.21 -25.31
C GLU A 45 12.07 11.07 -24.24
N HIS A 46 12.84 11.97 -23.64
CA HIS A 46 12.37 12.98 -22.70
C HIS A 46 12.63 14.40 -23.23
N ARG A 47 11.83 15.38 -22.81
CA ARG A 47 11.83 16.72 -23.40
C ARG A 47 11.79 17.84 -22.36
N LEU A 48 12.52 18.90 -22.64
CA LEU A 48 12.34 20.23 -22.06
C LEU A 48 11.90 21.18 -23.16
N PHE A 49 10.68 21.71 -23.04
CA PHE A 49 10.10 22.61 -24.01
C PHE A 49 10.51 24.04 -23.72
N LEU A 50 10.84 24.79 -24.77
CA LEU A 50 10.96 26.25 -24.68
C LEU A 50 9.55 26.85 -24.52
N LYS A 51 9.40 27.71 -23.52
CA LYS A 51 8.14 28.38 -23.18
C LYS A 51 8.37 29.85 -22.86
N GLY A 52 7.25 30.57 -22.73
CA GLY A 52 7.21 32.00 -22.51
C GLY A 52 7.11 32.79 -23.82
N ASP A 53 7.38 34.09 -23.75
CA ASP A 53 7.36 35.03 -24.88
C ASP A 53 8.76 35.58 -25.17
N ASP A 54 8.88 36.62 -25.99
CA ASP A 54 10.17 37.22 -26.34
C ASP A 54 10.87 37.86 -25.13
N ASP A 55 10.09 38.36 -24.15
CA ASP A 55 10.61 39.08 -22.98
C ASP A 55 11.01 38.13 -21.83
N LEU A 56 10.29 37.02 -21.66
CA LEU A 56 10.54 36.03 -20.60
C LEU A 56 10.51 34.61 -21.16
N GLN A 57 11.71 34.05 -21.35
CA GLN A 57 11.91 32.71 -21.93
C GLN A 57 12.40 31.73 -20.86
N PHE A 58 11.83 30.53 -20.82
CA PHE A 58 12.21 29.49 -19.85
C PHE A 58 12.01 28.08 -20.42
N LEU A 59 12.63 27.10 -19.77
CA LEU A 59 12.47 25.68 -20.10
C LEU A 59 11.52 25.02 -19.09
N ASP A 60 10.60 24.20 -19.59
CA ASP A 60 9.62 23.49 -18.77
C ASP A 60 9.39 22.08 -19.33
N ARG A 61 9.13 21.11 -18.45
CA ARG A 61 8.81 19.73 -18.86
C ARG A 61 7.39 19.58 -19.37
N ASN A 62 6.45 20.41 -18.90
CA ASN A 62 5.05 20.23 -19.27
C ASN A 62 4.84 20.31 -20.79
N TRP A 63 4.13 19.34 -21.36
CA TRP A 63 3.82 19.28 -22.78
C TRP A 63 3.08 20.54 -23.27
N THR A 64 3.38 20.95 -24.51
CA THR A 64 2.72 22.08 -25.15
C THR A 64 1.45 21.61 -25.87
N THR A 65 0.28 21.86 -25.29
CA THR A 65 -1.03 21.39 -25.81
C THR A 65 -1.73 22.39 -26.74
N VAL A 66 -1.15 23.57 -26.97
CA VAL A 66 -1.78 24.60 -27.79
C VAL A 66 -1.69 24.23 -29.27
N THR A 67 -2.86 23.99 -29.88
CA THR A 67 -3.01 23.88 -31.33
C THR A 67 -3.30 25.27 -31.91
N GLY A 68 -2.52 25.71 -32.91
CA GLY A 68 -2.76 26.98 -33.61
C GLY A 68 -1.60 27.99 -33.56
N LEU A 69 -1.77 29.09 -32.83
CA LEU A 69 -0.77 30.15 -32.72
C LEU A 69 0.32 29.76 -31.71
N PRO A 70 1.62 29.95 -32.04
CA PRO A 70 2.71 29.74 -31.11
C PRO A 70 2.57 30.59 -29.87
N SER A 71 2.75 29.94 -28.73
CA SER A 71 2.71 30.60 -27.42
C SER A 71 3.85 31.62 -27.29
N GLY A 72 4.96 31.42 -28.03
CA GLY A 72 6.04 32.38 -28.13
C GLY A 72 6.80 32.30 -29.44
N SER A 73 7.53 33.38 -29.73
CA SER A 73 8.34 33.53 -30.94
C SER A 73 9.37 34.63 -30.78
N VAL A 74 10.54 34.47 -31.38
CA VAL A 74 11.55 35.53 -31.51
C VAL A 74 11.90 35.75 -32.98
N SER A 75 11.93 37.01 -33.40
CA SER A 75 12.24 37.37 -34.79
C SER A 75 13.70 37.75 -34.94
N PHE A 76 14.29 37.38 -36.07
CA PHE A 76 15.67 37.66 -36.41
C PHE A 76 15.80 38.15 -37.86
N SER A 77 16.80 38.98 -38.10
CA SER A 77 17.08 39.63 -39.37
C SER A 77 18.58 39.67 -39.59
N LYS A 78 19.01 39.94 -40.82
CA LYS A 78 20.44 40.06 -41.14
C LYS A 78 21.18 41.09 -40.30
N THR A 79 20.50 42.17 -39.93
CA THR A 79 21.08 43.20 -39.07
C THR A 79 21.14 42.74 -37.61
N SER A 80 20.07 42.13 -37.09
CA SER A 80 20.03 41.71 -35.69
C SER A 80 20.96 40.54 -35.40
N SER A 81 21.16 39.61 -36.35
CA SER A 81 22.14 38.53 -36.21
C SER A 81 23.59 39.02 -36.11
N LEU A 82 23.90 40.22 -36.62
CA LEU A 82 25.23 40.83 -36.51
C LEU A 82 25.42 41.64 -35.22
N THR A 83 24.37 42.30 -34.73
CA THR A 83 24.44 43.20 -33.57
C THR A 83 24.11 42.55 -32.23
N SER A 84 23.25 41.54 -32.25
CA SER A 84 22.72 40.84 -31.07
C SER A 84 22.40 39.39 -31.46
N PRO A 85 23.44 38.54 -31.61
CA PRO A 85 23.28 37.21 -32.18
C PRO A 85 22.51 36.27 -31.25
N THR A 86 22.58 36.46 -29.92
CA THR A 86 21.83 35.67 -28.95
C THR A 86 20.36 36.07 -28.97
N ILE A 87 19.51 35.12 -29.34
CA ILE A 87 18.06 35.28 -29.42
C ILE A 87 17.31 34.53 -28.32
N ILE A 88 17.92 33.47 -27.77
CA ILE A 88 17.35 32.73 -26.64
C ILE A 88 18.36 32.60 -25.53
N ASP A 89 17.90 32.84 -24.30
CA ASP A 89 18.61 32.51 -23.06
C ASP A 89 17.60 32.03 -22.01
N ALA A 90 17.37 30.71 -21.99
CA ALA A 90 16.33 30.08 -21.20
C ALA A 90 16.93 29.13 -20.15
N MET A 91 16.32 29.10 -18.97
CA MET A 91 16.71 28.21 -17.86
C MET A 91 15.53 27.33 -17.45
N ALA A 92 15.84 26.09 -17.07
CA ALA A 92 14.88 25.17 -16.46
C ALA A 92 14.74 25.47 -14.96
N THR A 93 13.67 24.95 -14.36
CA THR A 93 13.55 24.91 -12.90
C THR A 93 14.72 24.13 -12.29
N PRO A 94 15.22 24.56 -11.11
CA PRO A 94 16.26 23.81 -10.41
C PRO A 94 15.86 22.37 -10.13
N LEU A 95 16.81 21.45 -10.21
CA LEU A 95 16.58 20.06 -9.84
C LEU A 95 16.27 19.94 -8.35
N GLN A 96 15.31 19.09 -8.01
CA GLN A 96 14.99 18.77 -6.60
C GLN A 96 15.95 17.71 -6.05
N GLU A 97 16.38 16.78 -6.91
CA GLU A 97 17.23 15.64 -6.55
C GLU A 97 18.47 15.57 -7.44
N PRO A 98 19.60 15.04 -6.94
CA PRO A 98 20.78 14.81 -7.76
C PRO A 98 20.48 13.76 -8.84
N PHE A 99 21.01 13.98 -10.03
CA PHE A 99 20.73 13.16 -11.21
C PHE A 99 21.99 12.99 -12.07
N GLY A 100 22.22 11.77 -12.55
CA GLY A 100 23.22 11.46 -13.55
C GLY A 100 22.55 11.12 -14.87
N PHE A 101 22.84 11.88 -15.92
CA PHE A 101 22.37 11.62 -17.27
C PHE A 101 23.44 10.88 -18.06
N GLU A 102 23.05 9.77 -18.69
CA GLU A 102 23.84 9.07 -19.71
C GLU A 102 22.98 8.86 -20.96
N GLY A 103 23.37 9.46 -22.09
CA GLY A 103 22.57 9.37 -23.31
C GLY A 103 22.95 10.36 -24.39
N ASN A 104 22.11 10.50 -25.41
CA ASN A 104 22.26 11.53 -26.44
C ASN A 104 21.36 12.72 -26.13
N ILE A 105 21.78 13.91 -26.55
CA ILE A 105 20.99 15.12 -26.42
C ILE A 105 20.87 15.78 -27.79
N THR A 106 19.64 16.06 -28.19
CA THR A 106 19.33 16.81 -29.41
C THR A 106 18.58 18.08 -29.05
N VAL A 107 19.13 19.24 -29.40
CA VAL A 107 18.38 20.50 -29.38
C VAL A 107 17.70 20.65 -30.73
N ARG A 108 16.37 20.73 -30.73
CA ARG A 108 15.54 20.84 -31.94
C ARG A 108 14.86 22.20 -31.97
N LEU A 109 14.99 22.91 -33.08
CA LEU A 109 14.48 24.27 -33.28
C LEU A 109 13.62 24.36 -34.54
N PHE A 110 12.50 25.08 -34.46
CA PHE A 110 11.57 25.27 -35.56
C PHE A 110 11.55 26.74 -35.99
N ALA A 111 12.11 27.05 -37.16
CA ALA A 111 12.17 28.42 -37.66
C ALA A 111 11.60 28.55 -39.07
N SER A 112 10.94 29.67 -39.36
CA SER A 112 10.38 29.99 -40.67
C SER A 112 10.67 31.44 -41.07
N LEU A 113 10.40 31.80 -42.33
CA LEU A 113 10.32 33.21 -42.71
C LEU A 113 9.01 33.81 -42.17
N GLU A 114 8.96 35.12 -42.00
CA GLU A 114 7.71 35.84 -41.68
C GLU A 114 6.66 35.68 -42.80
N THR A 115 7.13 35.58 -44.05
CA THR A 115 6.29 35.35 -45.23
C THR A 115 6.98 34.37 -46.16
N THR A 116 6.18 33.50 -46.81
CA THR A 116 6.70 32.56 -47.82
C THR A 116 7.35 33.35 -48.94
N SER A 117 8.64 33.11 -49.16
CA SER A 117 9.44 33.92 -50.09
C SER A 117 10.62 33.12 -50.62
N GLU A 118 10.78 33.13 -51.94
CA GLU A 118 11.97 32.59 -52.60
C GLU A 118 13.13 33.60 -52.58
N ALA A 119 12.98 34.79 -52.00
CA ALA A 119 14.02 35.82 -52.02
C ALA A 119 15.34 35.33 -51.39
N CYS A 120 15.28 34.49 -50.36
CA CYS A 120 16.46 33.84 -49.78
C CYS A 120 17.12 32.83 -50.72
N SER A 121 16.51 32.43 -51.83
CA SER A 121 17.19 31.62 -52.85
C SER A 121 17.85 32.47 -53.95
N PHE A 122 17.51 33.77 -54.04
CA PHE A 122 17.90 34.66 -55.12
C PHE A 122 18.97 35.70 -54.77
N THR A 123 19.52 35.73 -53.54
CA THR A 123 20.44 36.78 -53.06
C THR A 123 21.88 36.72 -53.63
N ASN A 124 22.07 36.21 -54.84
CA ASN A 124 23.36 36.13 -55.53
C ASN A 124 23.44 37.12 -56.71
N VAL A 125 23.21 38.42 -56.47
CA VAL A 125 23.12 39.44 -57.54
C VAL A 125 24.41 40.26 -57.71
N ILE A 126 25.42 40.11 -56.85
CA ILE A 126 26.70 40.82 -56.97
C ILE A 126 27.86 39.81 -56.96
N GLY A 127 28.54 39.68 -58.11
CA GLY A 127 29.71 38.82 -58.25
C GLY A 127 30.91 39.35 -57.46
N GLY A 128 31.48 38.53 -56.57
CA GLY A 128 32.74 38.81 -55.87
C GLY A 128 32.75 38.58 -54.35
N THR A 129 31.60 38.33 -53.71
CA THR A 129 31.52 37.96 -52.29
C THR A 129 30.94 36.56 -52.13
N ALA A 130 31.67 35.67 -51.44
CA ALA A 130 31.08 34.45 -50.91
C ALA A 130 30.36 34.78 -49.58
N LEU A 131 29.29 34.03 -49.27
CA LEU A 131 28.37 34.11 -48.10
C LEU A 131 27.13 34.97 -48.39
N GLY A 132 25.90 34.46 -48.43
CA GLY A 132 25.29 33.21 -47.96
C GLY A 132 23.81 33.58 -47.83
N SER A 133 22.88 32.74 -48.24
CA SER A 133 21.44 33.07 -48.14
C SER A 133 20.73 32.16 -47.15
N GLU A 134 21.55 31.61 -46.26
CA GLU A 134 21.25 30.55 -45.36
C GLU A 134 21.08 31.11 -43.95
N THR A 135 20.35 30.35 -43.14
CA THR A 135 20.22 30.55 -41.71
C THR A 135 20.90 29.37 -41.02
N GLN A 136 21.64 29.67 -39.97
CA GLN A 136 22.29 28.69 -39.11
C GLN A 136 22.17 29.14 -37.65
N PHE A 137 21.94 28.19 -36.74
CA PHE A 137 21.92 28.46 -35.31
C PHE A 137 23.17 27.89 -34.64
N PHE A 138 23.60 28.55 -33.57
CA PHE A 138 24.66 28.09 -32.68
C PHE A 138 24.04 27.86 -31.30
N VAL A 139 24.15 26.64 -30.83
CA VAL A 139 23.49 26.18 -29.61
C VAL A 139 24.54 25.92 -28.54
N THR A 140 24.36 26.54 -27.38
CA THR A 140 25.11 26.22 -26.16
C THR A 140 24.12 25.69 -25.13
N LEU A 141 24.37 24.48 -24.64
CA LEU A 141 23.58 23.83 -23.60
C LEU A 141 24.51 23.54 -22.41
N SER A 142 24.16 24.05 -21.24
CA SER A 142 24.87 23.72 -20.00
C SER A 142 23.97 23.00 -19.00
N MET A 143 24.56 22.01 -18.33
CA MET A 143 23.93 21.18 -17.31
C MET A 143 24.78 21.28 -16.05
N GLY A 144 24.24 21.84 -14.96
CA GLY A 144 25.00 22.02 -13.71
C GLY A 144 26.25 22.89 -13.86
N GLY A 145 26.20 23.85 -14.79
CA GLY A 145 27.33 24.74 -15.10
C GLY A 145 28.40 24.15 -16.03
N VAL A 146 28.26 22.89 -16.47
CA VAL A 146 29.14 22.27 -17.47
C VAL A 146 28.50 22.39 -18.85
N GLU A 147 29.22 22.94 -19.82
CA GLU A 147 28.76 23.00 -21.21
C GLU A 147 28.83 21.61 -21.87
N VAL A 148 27.67 21.05 -22.19
CA VAL A 148 27.52 19.78 -22.89
C VAL A 148 27.53 19.99 -24.41
N LEU A 149 26.91 21.08 -24.86
CA LEU A 149 27.06 21.63 -26.20
C LEU A 149 27.71 23.00 -26.06
N SER A 150 28.82 23.24 -26.75
CA SER A 150 29.51 24.53 -26.73
C SER A 150 29.50 25.12 -28.14
N SER A 151 28.63 26.11 -28.36
CA SER A 151 28.43 26.77 -29.66
C SER A 151 28.29 25.79 -30.84
N ALA A 152 27.54 24.70 -30.61
CA ALA A 152 27.33 23.67 -31.59
C ALA A 152 26.49 24.20 -32.76
N GLN A 153 26.97 24.00 -33.97
CA GLN A 153 26.33 24.50 -35.18
C GLN A 153 25.22 23.55 -35.65
N THR A 154 24.08 24.12 -36.00
CA THR A 154 23.03 23.38 -36.72
C THR A 154 23.38 23.24 -38.19
N GLU A 155 22.56 22.50 -38.93
CA GLU A 155 22.55 22.54 -40.39
C GLU A 155 22.30 23.99 -40.90
N SER A 156 22.90 24.31 -42.05
CA SER A 156 22.72 25.60 -42.72
C SER A 156 21.65 25.46 -43.79
N ILE A 157 20.55 26.19 -43.65
CA ILE A 157 19.35 26.01 -44.50
C ILE A 157 18.96 27.32 -45.17
N VAL A 158 18.71 27.26 -46.48
CA VAL A 158 18.04 28.34 -47.22
C VAL A 158 16.54 28.30 -46.90
N MET A 159 16.11 29.16 -46.00
CA MET A 159 14.70 29.24 -45.59
C MET A 159 13.83 29.81 -46.72
N LYS A 160 12.65 29.21 -46.93
CA LYS A 160 11.71 29.62 -48.00
C LYS A 160 10.25 29.68 -47.55
N LYS A 161 9.94 28.95 -46.48
CA LYS A 161 8.58 28.66 -46.03
C LYS A 161 8.20 29.58 -44.89
N ASP A 162 6.90 29.80 -44.73
CA ASP A 162 6.34 30.53 -43.59
C ASP A 162 6.01 29.62 -42.40
N ARG A 163 5.34 30.18 -41.40
CA ARG A 163 4.98 29.52 -40.13
C ARG A 163 4.16 28.24 -40.31
N THR A 164 3.45 28.06 -41.44
CA THR A 164 2.63 26.85 -41.66
C THR A 164 3.47 25.61 -41.92
N ASP A 165 4.74 25.76 -42.29
CA ASP A 165 5.66 24.68 -42.61
C ASP A 165 7.10 25.10 -42.24
N PRO A 166 7.40 25.23 -40.93
CA PRO A 166 8.70 25.71 -40.46
C PRO A 166 9.81 24.70 -40.75
N HIS A 167 11.02 25.20 -40.98
CA HIS A 167 12.23 24.39 -41.13
C HIS A 167 12.73 23.92 -39.76
N ILE A 168 13.22 22.69 -39.70
CA ILE A 168 13.77 22.08 -38.49
C ILE A 168 15.28 22.21 -38.51
N PHE A 169 15.85 22.73 -37.42
CA PHE A 169 17.29 22.82 -37.20
C PHE A 169 17.64 21.99 -35.96
N GLU A 170 18.68 21.16 -36.07
CA GLU A 170 19.11 20.28 -34.98
C GLU A 170 20.58 20.48 -34.63
N ALA A 171 20.91 20.47 -33.35
CA ALA A 171 22.27 20.35 -32.82
C ALA A 171 22.32 19.14 -31.88
N LYS A 172 23.30 18.25 -32.07
CA LYS A 172 23.37 16.95 -31.36
C LYS A 172 24.66 16.81 -30.57
N ALA A 173 24.54 16.29 -29.35
CA ALA A 173 25.64 15.76 -28.56
C ALA A 173 25.39 14.27 -28.32
N ASN A 174 26.37 13.43 -28.63
CA ASN A 174 26.28 11.98 -28.44
C ASN A 174 27.12 11.54 -27.25
N ASN A 175 26.69 10.49 -26.55
CA ASN A 175 27.39 9.93 -25.38
C ASN A 175 27.67 10.99 -24.30
N VAL A 176 26.67 11.81 -23.99
CA VAL A 176 26.74 12.77 -22.89
C VAL A 176 26.72 11.98 -21.59
N ASN A 177 27.68 12.30 -20.71
CA ASN A 177 27.68 11.87 -19.33
C ASN A 177 27.79 13.12 -18.47
N ALA A 178 26.69 13.47 -17.80
CA ALA A 178 26.59 14.67 -16.97
C ALA A 178 26.00 14.30 -15.61
N SER A 179 26.62 14.79 -14.54
CA SER A 179 26.10 14.69 -13.18
C SER A 179 25.68 16.07 -12.71
N MET A 180 24.48 16.16 -12.16
CA MET A 180 23.90 17.38 -11.60
C MET A 180 23.51 17.16 -10.15
N ASN A 181 23.67 18.18 -9.32
CA ASN A 181 23.27 18.18 -7.91
C ASN A 181 21.87 18.79 -7.74
N SER A 182 21.27 18.56 -6.57
CA SER A 182 20.07 19.29 -6.15
C SER A 182 20.36 20.80 -6.17
N GLY A 183 19.46 21.58 -6.78
CA GLY A 183 19.60 23.02 -6.98
C GLY A 183 20.28 23.44 -8.28
N ASP A 184 20.93 22.53 -9.01
CA ASP A 184 21.51 22.83 -10.33
C ASP A 184 20.41 23.06 -11.38
N GLN A 185 20.73 23.82 -12.43
CA GLN A 185 19.81 24.16 -13.52
C GLN A 185 20.40 23.76 -14.88
N ILE A 186 19.50 23.53 -15.83
CA ILE A 186 19.82 23.38 -17.25
C ILE A 186 19.59 24.72 -17.94
N ARG A 187 20.59 25.22 -18.66
CA ARG A 187 20.51 26.49 -19.38
C ARG A 187 20.77 26.28 -20.87
N LEU A 188 19.88 26.83 -21.69
CA LEU A 188 19.95 26.79 -23.14
C LEU A 188 20.13 28.21 -23.67
N THR A 189 21.22 28.41 -24.42
CA THR A 189 21.50 29.66 -25.12
C THR A 189 21.56 29.39 -26.63
N ILE A 190 20.81 30.17 -27.41
CA ILE A 190 20.77 30.02 -28.87
C ILE A 190 21.16 31.33 -29.51
N GLN A 191 22.12 31.26 -30.43
CA GLN A 191 22.54 32.34 -31.28
C GLN A 191 22.16 32.05 -32.73
N VAL A 192 21.90 33.08 -33.52
CA VAL A 192 21.51 32.95 -34.93
C VAL A 192 22.45 33.72 -35.83
N GLN A 193 22.87 33.08 -36.92
CA GLN A 193 23.44 33.72 -38.08
C GLN A 193 22.42 33.61 -39.22
N HIS A 194 21.97 34.75 -39.72
CA HIS A 194 20.95 34.82 -40.75
C HIS A 194 21.40 35.77 -41.86
N ASP A 195 21.74 35.24 -43.03
CA ASP A 195 22.31 36.05 -44.12
C ASP A 195 21.30 36.42 -45.23
N CYS A 196 20.00 36.10 -45.05
CA CYS A 196 18.94 36.48 -45.98
C CYS A 196 18.41 37.92 -45.76
N ALA A 197 17.86 38.52 -46.81
CA ALA A 197 17.24 39.85 -46.78
C ALA A 197 15.82 39.85 -46.16
N VAL A 198 15.16 38.70 -46.04
CA VAL A 198 13.82 38.54 -45.46
C VAL A 198 13.98 38.03 -44.03
N SER A 199 13.37 38.70 -43.06
CA SER A 199 13.40 38.29 -41.66
C SER A 199 12.83 36.89 -41.44
N GLY A 200 13.42 36.18 -40.48
CA GLY A 200 12.96 34.90 -39.99
C GLY A 200 12.43 34.99 -38.56
N THR A 201 11.74 33.95 -38.14
CA THR A 201 11.18 33.82 -36.79
C THR A 201 11.40 32.39 -36.29
N LEU A 202 11.87 32.26 -35.06
CA LEU A 202 11.94 31.00 -34.32
C LEU A 202 10.65 30.84 -33.51
N TRP A 203 10.02 29.67 -33.58
CA TRP A 203 8.71 29.41 -32.98
C TRP A 203 8.79 28.32 -31.91
N TRP A 204 7.98 28.47 -30.85
CA TRP A 204 7.80 27.43 -29.83
C TRP A 204 6.39 27.46 -29.23
N GLY A 205 6.06 26.42 -28.46
CA GLY A 205 4.81 26.39 -27.70
C GLY A 205 3.58 26.04 -28.54
N THR A 206 3.74 25.32 -29.66
CA THR A 206 2.63 24.62 -30.34
C THR A 206 2.93 23.13 -30.47
N TYR A 207 1.90 22.34 -30.76
CA TYR A 207 2.05 20.91 -31.07
C TYR A 207 3.05 20.63 -32.22
N ASP A 208 3.03 21.45 -33.28
CA ASP A 208 3.89 21.25 -34.47
C ASP A 208 5.27 21.93 -34.36
N ALA A 209 5.42 22.92 -33.48
CA ALA A 209 6.68 23.65 -33.24
C ALA A 209 7.07 23.52 -31.75
N ARG A 210 7.68 22.37 -31.43
CA ARG A 210 8.16 21.99 -30.08
C ARG A 210 9.65 22.27 -29.93
N SER A 211 10.06 23.53 -30.14
CA SER A 211 11.47 23.90 -29.96
C SER A 211 11.90 23.66 -28.51
N GLY A 212 13.07 23.07 -28.31
CA GLY A 212 13.53 22.68 -26.97
C GLY A 212 14.68 21.68 -26.99
N VAL A 213 14.92 21.07 -25.83
CA VAL A 213 15.94 20.04 -25.62
C VAL A 213 15.27 18.67 -25.58
N VAL A 214 15.82 17.71 -26.31
CA VAL A 214 15.41 16.31 -26.33
C VAL A 214 16.54 15.48 -25.75
N PHE A 215 16.22 14.66 -24.76
CA PHE A 215 17.10 13.71 -24.13
C PHE A 215 16.72 12.32 -24.59
N GLU A 216 17.67 11.58 -25.14
CA GLU A 216 17.53 10.18 -25.51
C GLU A 216 18.32 9.36 -24.47
N GLY A 217 17.61 8.80 -23.49
CA GLY A 217 18.20 8.10 -22.34
C GLY A 217 17.27 8.09 -21.13
N GLU A 218 17.63 7.34 -20.11
CA GLU A 218 16.82 7.16 -18.89
C GLU A 218 16.92 8.41 -18.00
N ILE A 219 15.79 9.09 -17.77
CA ILE A 219 15.70 10.26 -16.88
C ILE A 219 14.87 9.97 -15.63
N ILE A 220 13.86 9.12 -15.77
CA ILE A 220 12.92 8.79 -14.70
C ILE A 220 13.10 7.34 -14.28
N GLU A 221 12.72 7.05 -13.04
CA GLU A 221 12.65 5.69 -12.51
C GLU A 221 11.38 5.58 -11.65
N THR A 222 10.80 4.39 -11.63
CA THR A 222 9.68 4.07 -10.75
C THR A 222 10.06 2.91 -9.85
N LYS A 223 9.62 2.96 -8.60
CA LYS A 223 9.75 1.83 -7.68
C LYS A 223 8.39 1.45 -7.15
N LEU A 224 7.86 0.32 -7.62
CA LEU A 224 6.63 -0.26 -7.12
C LEU A 224 6.93 -1.41 -6.16
N ASN A 225 6.28 -1.40 -5.00
CA ASN A 225 6.42 -2.44 -3.99
C ASN A 225 5.05 -2.82 -3.40
N VAL A 226 4.94 -4.07 -2.93
CA VAL A 226 3.77 -4.58 -2.22
C VAL A 226 4.20 -5.19 -0.91
N ILE A 227 3.56 -4.75 0.16
CA ILE A 227 3.67 -5.32 1.50
C ILE A 227 2.36 -6.05 1.79
N LEU A 228 2.43 -7.35 1.99
CA LEU A 228 1.29 -8.14 2.47
C LEU A 228 1.34 -8.22 3.99
N ASP A 229 0.21 -7.88 4.61
CA ASP A 229 0.04 -8.07 6.04
C ASP A 229 -0.40 -9.52 6.36
N GLN A 230 -0.46 -9.84 7.65
CA GLN A 230 -0.89 -11.16 8.14
C GLN A 230 -2.36 -11.47 7.80
N ASN A 231 -3.19 -10.45 7.61
CA ASN A 231 -4.59 -10.56 7.24
C ASN A 231 -4.79 -10.60 5.72
N ARG A 232 -3.70 -10.73 4.92
CA ARG A 232 -3.69 -10.68 3.45
C ARG A 232 -4.21 -9.36 2.85
N MET A 233 -4.18 -8.27 3.60
CA MET A 233 -4.33 -6.94 3.04
C MET A 233 -3.06 -6.58 2.29
N ALA A 234 -3.20 -6.09 1.06
CA ALA A 234 -2.07 -5.60 0.30
C ALA A 234 -1.94 -4.10 0.47
N ARG A 235 -0.74 -3.68 0.87
CA ARG A 235 -0.30 -2.29 0.83
C ARG A 235 0.59 -2.09 -0.38
N VAL A 236 0.18 -1.20 -1.26
CA VAL A 236 0.97 -0.80 -2.42
C VAL A 236 1.76 0.44 -2.06
N GLU A 237 3.05 0.44 -2.37
CA GLU A 237 3.96 1.57 -2.19
C GLU A 237 4.57 1.92 -3.55
N PHE A 238 4.48 3.19 -3.92
CA PHE A 238 5.06 3.71 -5.15
C PHE A 238 5.96 4.90 -4.85
N THR A 239 7.20 4.84 -5.34
CA THR A 239 8.12 5.99 -5.29
C THR A 239 8.38 6.50 -6.71
N PRO A 240 7.83 7.66 -7.09
CA PRO A 240 8.17 8.33 -8.34
C PRO A 240 9.55 8.99 -8.21
N ILE A 241 10.49 8.63 -9.07
CA ILE A 241 11.85 9.20 -9.07
C ILE A 241 12.02 10.02 -10.36
N SER A 242 12.13 11.34 -10.19
CA SER A 242 12.43 12.29 -11.26
C SER A 242 13.35 13.39 -10.74
N PRO A 243 14.29 13.91 -11.56
CA PRO A 243 15.15 15.04 -11.17
C PRO A 243 14.36 16.30 -10.79
N TRP A 244 13.13 16.45 -11.30
CA TRP A 244 12.24 17.59 -11.04
C TRP A 244 11.19 17.30 -9.96
N GLY A 245 11.27 16.14 -9.31
CA GLY A 245 10.40 15.75 -8.20
C GLY A 245 9.13 14.99 -8.61
N PRO A 246 8.27 14.63 -7.63
CA PRO A 246 7.13 13.73 -7.84
C PRO A 246 6.03 14.34 -8.74
N THR A 247 5.97 15.67 -8.84
CA THR A 247 4.98 16.39 -9.67
C THR A 247 5.18 16.19 -11.16
N ASP A 248 6.33 15.65 -11.57
CA ASP A 248 6.61 15.31 -12.96
C ASP A 248 5.73 14.14 -13.44
N PHE A 249 5.28 13.30 -12.51
CA PHE A 249 4.26 12.29 -12.73
C PHE A 249 2.89 12.95 -12.54
N SER A 250 2.24 13.26 -13.65
CA SER A 250 1.00 14.05 -13.66
C SER A 250 -0.21 13.26 -13.19
N THR A 251 -0.29 11.98 -13.55
CA THR A 251 -1.33 11.05 -13.12
C THR A 251 -0.78 9.64 -13.05
N GLN A 252 -1.37 8.81 -12.20
CA GLN A 252 -1.06 7.41 -12.03
C GLN A 252 -2.36 6.60 -11.93
N ALA A 253 -2.34 5.40 -12.46
CA ALA A 253 -3.40 4.41 -12.32
C ALA A 253 -2.73 3.07 -11.97
N ILE A 254 -3.12 2.47 -10.85
CA ILE A 254 -2.58 1.19 -10.39
C ILE A 254 -3.73 0.21 -10.25
N GLU A 255 -3.69 -0.87 -11.01
CA GLU A 255 -4.70 -1.92 -11.01
C GLU A 255 -4.14 -3.14 -10.28
N LEU A 256 -4.91 -3.68 -9.33
CA LEU A 256 -4.62 -4.95 -8.68
C LEU A 256 -5.44 -6.06 -9.33
N ILE A 257 -4.75 -6.99 -9.98
CA ILE A 257 -5.34 -8.04 -10.82
C ILE A 257 -4.99 -9.41 -10.24
N GLY A 258 -5.99 -10.29 -10.16
CA GLY A 258 -5.80 -11.69 -9.76
C GLY A 258 -7.01 -12.26 -9.00
N PRO A 259 -6.96 -13.53 -8.61
CA PRO A 259 -5.83 -14.45 -8.78
C PRO A 259 -5.75 -15.04 -10.21
N ILE A 260 -4.57 -14.97 -10.83
CA ILE A 260 -4.31 -15.52 -12.19
C ILE A 260 -2.97 -16.28 -12.26
N ASP A 261 -2.74 -17.06 -13.33
CA ASP A 261 -1.45 -17.75 -13.51
C ASP A 261 -0.37 -16.81 -14.05
N TRP A 262 0.90 -17.07 -13.72
CA TRP A 262 2.03 -16.21 -14.08
C TRP A 262 2.16 -15.99 -15.60
N GLY A 263 1.80 -16.98 -16.41
CA GLY A 263 1.92 -16.91 -17.87
C GLY A 263 0.97 -15.90 -18.53
N GLU A 264 -0.11 -15.52 -17.83
CA GLU A 264 -1.14 -14.61 -18.31
C GLU A 264 -0.89 -13.16 -17.87
N MET A 265 0.01 -12.94 -16.90
CA MET A 265 0.35 -11.64 -16.33
C MET A 265 1.22 -10.76 -17.26
N ARG A 266 0.58 -9.86 -18.00
CA ARG A 266 1.17 -8.89 -18.94
C ARG A 266 0.54 -7.50 -18.77
N HIS A 267 1.23 -6.43 -19.18
CA HIS A 267 0.59 -5.11 -19.22
C HIS A 267 -0.53 -5.11 -20.26
N GLY A 268 -1.68 -4.53 -19.92
CA GLY A 268 -2.78 -4.35 -20.86
C GLY A 268 -4.16 -4.41 -20.20
N HIS A 269 -5.19 -4.49 -21.04
CA HIS A 269 -6.56 -4.51 -20.55
C HIS A 269 -7.01 -5.92 -20.18
N TYR A 270 -7.58 -6.06 -18.99
CA TYR A 270 -8.11 -7.29 -18.42
C TYR A 270 -9.63 -7.22 -18.26
N GLU A 271 -10.27 -8.39 -18.11
CA GLU A 271 -11.68 -8.47 -17.80
C GLU A 271 -11.94 -7.92 -16.38
N GLU A 272 -13.04 -7.18 -16.20
CA GLU A 272 -13.36 -6.51 -14.92
C GLU A 272 -13.61 -7.51 -13.76
N ASP A 273 -13.85 -8.79 -14.06
CA ASP A 273 -14.15 -9.83 -13.06
C ASP A 273 -12.91 -10.32 -12.29
N ILE A 274 -11.72 -10.13 -12.84
CA ILE A 274 -10.43 -10.44 -12.20
C ILE A 274 -9.76 -9.22 -11.55
N TRP A 275 -10.41 -8.06 -11.62
CA TRP A 275 -9.98 -6.84 -10.93
C TRP A 275 -10.37 -6.90 -9.46
N GLN A 276 -9.38 -6.74 -8.58
CA GLN A 276 -9.63 -6.64 -7.14
C GLN A 276 -9.79 -5.19 -6.70
N ASP A 277 -8.93 -4.30 -7.19
CA ASP A 277 -8.96 -2.87 -6.87
C ASP A 277 -8.36 -2.05 -8.01
N HIS A 278 -8.80 -0.79 -8.11
CA HIS A 278 -8.28 0.22 -9.04
C HIS A 278 -7.96 1.49 -8.26
N PHE A 279 -6.73 1.97 -8.37
CA PHE A 279 -6.22 3.09 -7.59
C PHE A 279 -5.72 4.21 -8.49
N GLU A 280 -6.27 5.41 -8.34
CA GLU A 280 -5.79 6.61 -9.04
C GLU A 280 -5.16 7.61 -8.08
N LEU A 281 -5.82 7.85 -6.93
CA LEU A 281 -5.38 8.79 -5.91
C LEU A 281 -4.75 8.04 -4.74
N PRO A 282 -3.59 8.48 -4.23
CA PRO A 282 -2.98 7.87 -3.05
C PRO A 282 -3.91 8.00 -1.85
N HIS A 283 -4.02 6.91 -1.07
CA HIS A 283 -4.75 6.94 0.20
C HIS A 283 -3.92 7.63 1.30
N GLY A 284 -2.59 7.65 1.15
CA GLY A 284 -1.67 8.30 2.08
C GLY A 284 -0.29 8.50 1.49
N PHE A 285 0.58 9.06 2.32
CA PHE A 285 1.98 9.32 1.99
C PHE A 285 2.87 8.83 3.13
N SER A 286 4.02 8.25 2.78
CA SER A 286 5.06 7.91 3.74
C SER A 286 6.42 8.46 3.29
N LYS A 287 7.40 8.44 4.20
CA LYS A 287 8.78 8.85 3.91
C LYS A 287 9.62 7.63 3.62
N GLY A 288 10.12 7.54 2.39
CA GLY A 288 10.98 6.47 1.92
C GLY A 288 12.46 6.81 2.10
N GLU A 289 13.30 6.02 1.44
CA GLU A 289 14.74 6.25 1.38
C GLU A 289 15.06 7.64 0.83
N ALA A 290 16.12 8.26 1.37
CA ALA A 290 16.54 9.61 1.01
C ALA A 290 15.45 10.71 1.20
N ASN A 291 14.50 10.52 2.13
CA ASN A 291 13.40 11.45 2.41
C ASN A 291 12.45 11.67 1.21
N ARG A 292 12.39 10.69 0.30
CA ARG A 292 11.47 10.70 -0.83
C ARG A 292 10.04 10.47 -0.38
N THR A 293 9.10 11.10 -1.08
CA THR A 293 7.68 10.86 -0.87
C THR A 293 7.29 9.54 -1.51
N VAL A 294 6.76 8.63 -0.70
CA VAL A 294 6.20 7.36 -1.14
C VAL A 294 4.68 7.49 -1.12
N LEU A 295 4.05 7.20 -2.24
CA LEU A 295 2.60 7.15 -2.38
C LEU A 295 2.12 5.79 -1.89
N THR A 296 1.11 5.76 -1.03
CA THR A 296 0.63 4.50 -0.44
C THR A 296 -0.85 4.27 -0.71
N TRP A 297 -1.17 3.01 -1.01
CA TRP A 297 -2.53 2.49 -1.13
C TRP A 297 -2.68 1.24 -0.30
N THR A 298 -3.91 0.89 0.03
CA THR A 298 -4.25 -0.30 0.78
C THR A 298 -5.54 -0.88 0.21
N THR A 299 -5.62 -2.19 0.11
CA THR A 299 -6.83 -2.86 -0.37
C THR A 299 -8.00 -2.63 0.58
N GLY A 300 -9.22 -2.69 0.07
CA GLY A 300 -10.42 -2.58 0.92
C GLY A 300 -10.72 -3.84 1.73
N LYS A 301 -10.22 -5.00 1.27
CA LYS A 301 -10.49 -6.32 1.82
C LYS A 301 -9.26 -7.24 1.74
N PRO A 302 -9.21 -8.30 2.58
CA PRO A 302 -8.23 -9.36 2.44
C PRO A 302 -8.25 -9.99 1.05
N LEU A 303 -7.08 -10.23 0.48
CA LEU A 303 -6.94 -10.97 -0.77
C LEU A 303 -7.08 -12.47 -0.54
N ASP A 304 -7.64 -13.17 -1.52
CA ASP A 304 -7.67 -14.63 -1.52
C ASP A 304 -6.26 -15.21 -1.79
N PRO A 305 -5.96 -16.44 -1.34
CA PRO A 305 -4.68 -17.07 -1.66
C PRO A 305 -4.52 -17.31 -3.18
N GLY A 306 -3.41 -16.86 -3.76
CA GLY A 306 -3.19 -16.95 -5.21
C GLY A 306 -2.02 -16.11 -5.69
N ASN A 307 -1.83 -16.03 -7.01
CA ASN A 307 -0.84 -15.12 -7.61
C ASN A 307 -1.56 -13.87 -8.12
N TYR A 308 -0.97 -12.71 -7.87
CA TYR A 308 -1.50 -11.40 -8.21
C TYR A 308 -0.47 -10.58 -8.97
N MET A 309 -0.98 -9.57 -9.67
CA MET A 309 -0.22 -8.60 -10.43
C MET A 309 -0.71 -7.20 -10.07
N LEU A 310 0.22 -6.29 -9.78
CA LEU A 310 -0.04 -4.87 -9.95
C LEU A 310 0.33 -4.49 -11.38
N ASP A 311 -0.60 -3.86 -12.09
CA ASP A 311 -0.33 -3.18 -13.34
C ASP A 311 -0.44 -1.67 -13.09
N ALA A 312 0.71 -0.99 -13.09
CA ALA A 312 0.77 0.43 -12.83
C ALA A 312 1.09 1.18 -14.12
N CYS A 313 0.27 2.18 -14.42
CA CYS A 313 0.39 3.06 -15.56
C CYS A 313 0.58 4.50 -15.10
N PHE A 314 1.54 5.20 -15.68
CA PHE A 314 1.87 6.57 -15.30
C PHE A 314 1.93 7.49 -16.51
N LYS A 315 1.42 8.72 -16.32
CA LYS A 315 1.56 9.81 -17.28
C LYS A 315 2.63 10.79 -16.84
N ILE A 316 3.53 11.11 -17.75
CA ILE A 316 4.69 11.95 -17.48
C ILE A 316 4.45 13.31 -18.13
N SER A 317 4.86 14.37 -17.44
CA SER A 317 4.57 15.74 -17.86
C SER A 317 5.12 16.09 -19.26
N ASP A 318 6.19 15.42 -19.70
CA ASP A 318 6.87 15.68 -20.97
C ASP A 318 6.46 14.80 -22.15
N GLN A 319 5.40 14.01 -21.99
CA GLN A 319 4.84 13.13 -23.01
C GLN A 319 3.50 13.64 -23.54
N ASP A 320 3.02 13.05 -24.63
CA ASP A 320 1.79 13.52 -25.28
C ASP A 320 0.58 13.21 -24.38
N PRO A 321 -0.16 14.22 -23.88
CA PRO A 321 -1.29 14.01 -22.99
C PRO A 321 -2.46 13.28 -23.67
N GLY A 322 -2.44 13.14 -24.99
CA GLY A 322 -3.38 12.30 -25.74
C GLY A 322 -3.21 10.81 -25.49
N GLU A 323 -2.02 10.36 -25.05
CA GLU A 323 -1.77 8.97 -24.70
C GLU A 323 -2.36 8.64 -23.31
N SER A 324 -2.85 7.41 -23.17
CA SER A 324 -3.42 6.94 -21.90
C SER A 324 -2.34 6.50 -20.91
N CYS A 325 -1.20 6.02 -21.41
CA CYS A 325 -0.11 5.48 -20.63
C CYS A 325 1.24 5.80 -21.28
N ASP A 326 2.06 6.58 -20.61
CA ASP A 326 3.39 6.94 -21.13
C ASP A 326 4.47 5.96 -20.66
N SER A 327 4.31 5.47 -19.43
CA SER A 327 5.18 4.47 -18.82
C SER A 327 4.36 3.50 -17.99
N TRP A 328 4.83 2.27 -17.87
CA TRP A 328 4.17 1.26 -17.05
C TRP A 328 5.17 0.41 -16.27
N GLU A 329 4.72 -0.11 -15.13
CA GLU A 329 5.46 -1.04 -14.28
C GLU A 329 4.51 -2.13 -13.80
N ILE A 330 4.91 -3.38 -13.99
CA ILE A 330 4.20 -4.55 -13.51
C ILE A 330 4.96 -5.11 -12.31
N LEU A 331 4.27 -5.39 -11.21
CA LEU A 331 4.81 -6.13 -10.08
C LEU A 331 4.01 -7.41 -9.83
N ARG A 332 4.68 -8.56 -9.84
CA ARG A 332 4.06 -9.87 -9.70
C ARG A 332 4.39 -10.47 -8.33
N PHE A 333 3.37 -10.82 -7.55
CA PHE A 333 3.52 -11.31 -6.18
C PHE A 333 2.52 -12.42 -5.84
N ARG A 334 2.81 -13.20 -4.79
CA ARG A 334 1.97 -14.31 -4.34
C ARG A 334 1.42 -14.03 -2.96
N VAL A 335 0.12 -14.25 -2.80
CA VAL A 335 -0.57 -14.26 -1.51
C VAL A 335 -0.56 -15.68 -0.95
N PRO A 336 0.07 -15.92 0.21
CA PRO A 336 0.15 -17.24 0.81
C PRO A 336 -1.21 -17.70 1.34
N PRO A 337 -1.47 -19.02 1.39
CA PRO A 337 -2.64 -19.56 2.09
C PRO A 337 -2.47 -19.43 3.61
N ASP A 338 -3.60 -19.44 4.33
CA ASP A 338 -3.63 -19.44 5.79
C ASP A 338 -2.81 -20.57 6.41
N SER A 339 -2.19 -20.27 7.55
CA SER A 339 -1.49 -21.27 8.34
C SER A 339 -2.49 -22.32 8.81
N ARG A 340 -2.10 -23.60 8.77
CA ARG A 340 -3.01 -24.68 9.20
C ARG A 340 -3.13 -24.65 10.72
N PRO A 341 -4.34 -24.74 11.29
CA PRO A 341 -4.52 -24.78 12.74
C PRO A 341 -3.84 -26.02 13.33
N LEU A 342 -3.34 -25.91 14.55
CA LEU A 342 -2.71 -27.02 15.28
C LEU A 342 -3.70 -28.17 15.51
N LEU A 343 -4.95 -27.83 15.83
CA LEU A 343 -6.05 -28.79 15.93
C LEU A 343 -7.33 -28.15 15.43
N ASN A 344 -7.83 -28.65 14.31
CA ASN A 344 -9.14 -28.27 13.79
C ASN A 344 -10.26 -28.83 14.69
N SER A 345 -11.27 -28.01 14.96
CA SER A 345 -12.46 -28.31 15.75
C SER A 345 -13.20 -29.57 15.29
N ASN A 346 -13.29 -29.79 13.97
CA ASN A 346 -13.88 -31.01 13.41
C ASN A 346 -13.09 -32.26 13.74
N VAL A 347 -11.75 -32.15 13.79
CA VAL A 347 -10.88 -33.25 14.20
C VAL A 347 -11.06 -33.52 15.69
N ALA A 348 -11.12 -32.48 16.52
CA ALA A 348 -11.39 -32.61 17.95
C ALA A 348 -12.75 -33.29 18.23
N ALA A 349 -13.80 -32.88 17.51
CA ALA A 349 -15.15 -33.44 17.63
C ALA A 349 -15.22 -34.94 17.29
N ILE A 350 -14.31 -35.45 16.45
CA ILE A 350 -14.22 -36.88 16.10
C ILE A 350 -13.32 -37.64 17.09
N VAL A 351 -12.19 -37.05 17.50
CA VAL A 351 -11.20 -37.70 18.36
C VAL A 351 -11.74 -37.94 19.76
N ILE A 352 -12.46 -36.98 20.35
CA ILE A 352 -13.03 -37.08 21.71
C ILE A 352 -13.94 -38.32 21.86
N PRO A 353 -15.01 -38.51 21.05
CA PRO A 353 -15.88 -39.67 21.18
C PRO A 353 -15.17 -40.99 20.84
N LEU A 354 -14.23 -40.99 19.87
CA LEU A 354 -13.42 -42.18 19.57
C LEU A 354 -12.55 -42.61 20.76
N CYS A 355 -11.93 -41.66 21.47
CA CYS A 355 -11.19 -41.92 22.69
C CYS A 355 -12.08 -42.51 23.78
N VAL A 356 -13.31 -42.00 23.93
CA VAL A 356 -14.28 -42.55 24.91
C VAL A 356 -14.72 -43.97 24.52
N ILE A 357 -15.03 -44.23 23.24
CA ILE A 357 -15.38 -45.56 22.74
C ILE A 357 -14.22 -46.56 22.94
N ALA A 358 -13.00 -46.13 22.62
CA ALA A 358 -11.79 -46.93 22.85
C ALA A 358 -11.61 -47.22 24.35
N TRP A 359 -11.84 -46.24 25.22
CA TRP A 359 -11.80 -46.43 26.67
C TRP A 359 -12.87 -47.42 27.15
N ILE A 360 -14.10 -47.33 26.64
CA ILE A 360 -15.17 -48.31 26.94
C ILE A 360 -14.70 -49.72 26.54
N GLY A 361 -14.16 -49.90 25.33
CA GLY A 361 -13.65 -51.18 24.85
C GLY A 361 -12.52 -51.76 25.71
N VAL A 362 -11.61 -50.92 26.21
CA VAL A 362 -10.54 -51.34 27.13
C VAL A 362 -11.06 -51.60 28.54
N SER A 363 -12.04 -50.83 29.01
CA SER A 363 -12.68 -50.95 30.32
C SER A 363 -13.39 -52.29 30.48
N LEU A 364 -14.07 -52.76 29.44
CA LEU A 364 -14.77 -54.05 29.38
C LEU A 364 -13.84 -55.27 29.60
N LYS A 365 -12.53 -55.15 29.34
CA LYS A 365 -11.56 -56.23 29.58
C LYS A 365 -11.09 -56.35 31.04
N GLY A 366 -11.57 -55.52 31.97
CA GLY A 366 -11.33 -55.72 33.41
C GLY A 366 -12.57 -55.43 34.24
N ALA A 367 -12.46 -54.68 35.36
CA ALA A 367 -13.60 -54.40 36.24
C ALA A 367 -14.73 -53.66 35.49
N PRO A 368 -15.85 -54.32 35.16
CA PRO A 368 -16.89 -53.73 34.34
C PRO A 368 -17.73 -52.79 35.19
N LEU A 369 -17.99 -51.60 34.66
CA LEU A 369 -19.02 -50.72 35.23
C LEU A 369 -20.41 -51.33 35.00
N PRO A 370 -21.42 -50.96 35.81
CA PRO A 370 -22.81 -51.34 35.53
C PRO A 370 -23.19 -50.91 34.11
N LEU A 371 -23.92 -51.77 33.37
CA LEU A 371 -24.35 -51.49 31.99
C LEU A 371 -24.97 -50.08 31.79
N PRO A 372 -25.81 -49.58 32.71
CA PRO A 372 -26.37 -48.22 32.61
C PRO A 372 -25.31 -47.12 32.61
N ALA A 373 -24.19 -47.31 33.32
CA ALA A 373 -23.12 -46.32 33.38
C ALA A 373 -22.38 -46.22 32.04
N TYR A 374 -22.19 -47.33 31.31
CA TYR A 374 -21.62 -47.28 29.96
C TYR A 374 -22.55 -46.56 28.97
N GLY A 375 -23.87 -46.75 29.10
CA GLY A 375 -24.86 -46.03 28.30
C GLY A 375 -24.84 -44.51 28.57
N ALA A 376 -24.72 -44.12 29.84
CA ALA A 376 -24.59 -42.72 30.22
C ALA A 376 -23.30 -42.07 29.68
N VAL A 377 -22.16 -42.76 29.78
CA VAL A 377 -20.87 -42.27 29.24
C VAL A 377 -20.91 -42.14 27.71
N LEU A 378 -21.56 -43.07 27.01
CA LEU A 378 -21.75 -42.99 25.56
C LEU A 378 -22.64 -41.80 25.16
N LEU A 379 -23.75 -41.59 25.88
CA LEU A 379 -24.62 -40.42 25.68
C LEU A 379 -23.87 -39.11 25.92
N LEU A 380 -23.02 -39.07 26.95
CA LEU A 380 -22.19 -37.91 27.27
C LEU A 380 -21.15 -37.64 26.17
N ALA A 381 -20.55 -38.70 25.61
CA ALA A 381 -19.63 -38.59 24.48
C ALA A 381 -20.33 -38.06 23.22
N ILE A 382 -21.53 -38.54 22.91
CA ILE A 382 -22.32 -38.04 21.77
C ILE A 382 -22.75 -36.59 22.00
N ALA A 383 -23.20 -36.24 23.22
CA ALA A 383 -23.55 -34.87 23.58
C ALA A 383 -22.37 -33.91 23.45
N SER A 384 -21.15 -34.39 23.74
CA SER A 384 -19.93 -33.58 23.62
C SER A 384 -19.52 -33.26 22.18
N ILE A 385 -20.04 -33.96 21.17
CA ILE A 385 -19.75 -33.69 19.75
C ILE A 385 -20.27 -32.30 19.37
N GLY A 386 -21.49 -31.97 19.80
CA GLY A 386 -22.11 -30.67 19.51
C GLY A 386 -21.31 -29.52 20.10
N THR A 387 -20.86 -29.66 21.34
CA THR A 387 -20.04 -28.64 22.02
C THR A 387 -18.62 -28.60 21.50
N ALA A 388 -18.05 -29.74 21.06
CA ALA A 388 -16.72 -29.77 20.48
C ALA A 388 -16.68 -29.12 19.10
N SER A 389 -17.75 -29.25 18.31
CA SER A 389 -17.88 -28.61 17.00
C SER A 389 -18.09 -27.10 17.08
N SER A 390 -18.50 -26.59 18.25
CA SER A 390 -18.61 -25.17 18.54
C SER A 390 -17.36 -24.59 19.22
N LEU A 391 -16.30 -25.38 19.39
CA LEU A 391 -15.02 -24.85 19.85
C LEU A 391 -14.31 -24.20 18.65
N PRO A 392 -13.68 -23.04 18.84
CA PRO A 392 -12.80 -22.45 17.83
C PRO A 392 -11.61 -23.38 17.58
N ASP A 393 -11.00 -23.23 16.40
CA ASP A 393 -9.79 -23.97 16.04
C ASP A 393 -8.65 -23.59 17.00
N ILE A 394 -7.81 -24.57 17.35
CA ILE A 394 -6.62 -24.30 18.16
C ILE A 394 -5.51 -23.86 17.20
N GLU A 395 -5.21 -22.57 17.23
CA GLU A 395 -4.19 -21.94 16.42
C GLU A 395 -2.85 -21.84 17.18
N ASN A 396 -1.78 -21.49 16.46
CA ASN A 396 -0.49 -21.20 17.06
C ASN A 396 -0.39 -19.74 17.55
N ASP A 397 -1.42 -18.94 17.28
CA ASP A 397 -1.43 -17.52 17.55
C ASP A 397 -1.90 -17.21 18.98
N ALA A 398 -1.51 -16.03 19.46
CA ALA A 398 -1.74 -15.63 20.86
C ALA A 398 -3.22 -15.31 21.16
N TYR A 399 -4.02 -15.04 20.13
CA TYR A 399 -5.44 -14.72 20.24
C TYR A 399 -6.31 -15.97 20.06
N SER A 400 -7.35 -16.07 20.89
CA SER A 400 -8.44 -17.04 20.70
C SER A 400 -9.74 -16.29 20.45
N GLU A 401 -10.53 -16.70 19.47
CA GLU A 401 -11.79 -16.05 19.12
C GLU A 401 -12.71 -15.87 20.34
N GLY A 402 -13.07 -14.61 20.65
CA GLY A 402 -13.86 -14.26 21.84
C GLY A 402 -13.10 -14.26 23.16
N GLY A 403 -11.77 -14.25 23.13
CA GLY A 403 -10.92 -14.11 24.30
C GLY A 403 -10.94 -12.70 24.91
N ALA A 404 -10.38 -12.59 26.12
CA ALA A 404 -10.12 -11.30 26.75
C ALA A 404 -9.04 -10.53 25.96
N ALA A 405 -9.20 -9.22 25.87
CA ALA A 405 -8.18 -8.35 25.28
C ALA A 405 -6.89 -8.41 26.13
N PRO A 406 -5.71 -8.44 25.49
CA PRO A 406 -4.44 -8.43 26.22
C PRO A 406 -4.32 -7.13 27.01
N SER A 407 -3.92 -7.24 28.28
CA SER A 407 -3.60 -6.06 29.08
C SER A 407 -2.34 -5.39 28.53
N PHE A 408 -2.41 -4.11 28.24
CA PHE A 408 -1.26 -3.32 27.82
C PHE A 408 -1.08 -2.06 28.66
N MET A 409 0.16 -1.58 28.70
CA MET A 409 0.56 -0.27 29.21
C MET A 409 1.59 0.28 28.24
N LEU A 410 1.17 1.21 27.39
CA LEU A 410 1.98 1.74 26.31
C LEU A 410 2.26 3.21 26.54
N LEU A 411 3.41 3.66 26.02
CA LEU A 411 3.79 5.07 26.05
C LEU A 411 2.96 5.81 24.99
N SER A 412 2.36 6.92 25.41
CA SER A 412 1.74 7.86 24.49
C SER A 412 2.82 8.68 23.78
N HIS A 413 2.53 9.09 22.55
CA HIS A 413 3.34 10.04 21.81
C HIS A 413 3.33 11.43 22.46
N ASP A 414 2.18 11.85 23.02
CA ASP A 414 2.07 13.12 23.73
C ASP A 414 2.76 13.03 25.11
N PRO A 415 3.84 13.81 25.34
CA PRO A 415 4.61 13.77 26.59
C PRO A 415 3.80 14.15 27.83
N GLU A 416 2.69 14.89 27.69
CA GLU A 416 1.82 15.28 28.82
C GLU A 416 0.93 14.12 29.29
N SER A 417 0.53 13.25 28.36
CA SER A 417 -0.38 12.12 28.64
C SER A 417 0.31 10.89 29.26
N GLY A 418 1.64 10.78 29.12
CA GLY A 418 2.43 9.73 29.76
C GLY A 418 2.14 8.31 29.23
N ALA A 419 2.03 7.33 30.12
CA ALA A 419 1.70 5.95 29.76
C ALA A 419 0.22 5.68 30.00
N VAL A 420 -0.46 5.05 29.04
CA VAL A 420 -1.89 4.72 29.10
C VAL A 420 -2.06 3.20 29.17
N SER A 421 -2.91 2.72 30.08
CA SER A 421 -3.26 1.31 30.19
C SER A 421 -4.68 1.02 29.70
N LEU A 422 -4.93 -0.22 29.27
CA LEU A 422 -6.28 -0.66 28.88
C LEU A 422 -7.29 -0.48 30.03
N SER A 423 -6.85 -0.70 31.27
CA SER A 423 -7.73 -0.54 32.44
C SER A 423 -8.18 0.91 32.62
N ASP A 424 -7.32 1.88 32.34
CA ASP A 424 -7.68 3.30 32.42
C ASP A 424 -8.73 3.68 31.38
N LEU A 425 -8.65 3.09 30.18
CA LEU A 425 -9.62 3.30 29.10
C LEU A 425 -11.00 2.71 29.41
N LEU A 426 -11.06 1.58 30.12
CA LEU A 426 -12.29 0.85 30.45
C LEU A 426 -13.07 1.44 31.64
N VAL A 427 -12.42 2.18 32.54
CA VAL A 427 -13.07 2.68 33.77
C VAL A 427 -14.19 3.69 33.47
N GLU A 428 -14.04 4.49 32.42
CA GLU A 428 -14.96 5.57 32.09
C GLU A 428 -15.81 5.31 30.83
N SER A 429 -15.64 4.15 30.18
CA SER A 429 -16.30 3.80 28.92
C SER A 429 -17.07 2.49 28.99
N ASP A 430 -18.18 2.43 28.24
CA ASP A 430 -18.96 1.22 28.01
C ASP A 430 -18.29 0.34 26.94
N VAL A 431 -17.55 0.97 26.02
CA VAL A 431 -16.87 0.35 24.89
C VAL A 431 -15.55 1.07 24.60
N VAL A 432 -14.48 0.32 24.36
CA VAL A 432 -13.20 0.85 23.87
C VAL A 432 -13.02 0.45 22.41
N VAL A 433 -12.81 1.44 21.55
CA VAL A 433 -12.50 1.29 20.12
C VAL A 433 -11.01 1.47 19.93
N LEU A 434 -10.33 0.38 19.58
CA LEU A 434 -8.89 0.32 19.40
C LEU A 434 -8.54 0.25 17.91
N GLY A 435 -7.89 1.29 17.39
CA GLY A 435 -7.30 1.28 16.05
C GLY A 435 -5.82 0.89 16.10
N LEU A 436 -5.47 -0.24 15.51
CA LEU A 436 -4.07 -0.59 15.22
C LEU A 436 -3.71 -0.10 13.83
N PHE A 437 -2.54 0.49 13.70
CA PHE A 437 -1.98 0.81 12.39
C PHE A 437 -0.45 0.71 12.43
N THR A 438 0.11 0.34 11.29
CA THR A 438 1.56 0.33 11.08
C THR A 438 2.02 1.69 10.59
N SER A 439 3.22 2.12 11.02
CA SER A 439 3.77 3.42 10.61
C SER A 439 3.82 3.55 9.07
N GLY A 440 3.37 4.68 8.54
CA GLY A 440 3.25 4.94 7.10
C GLY A 440 2.02 4.32 6.41
N SER A 441 1.17 3.60 7.15
CA SER A 441 -0.07 3.07 6.60
C SER A 441 -1.11 4.17 6.37
N PRO A 442 -1.80 4.18 5.21
CA PRO A 442 -2.92 5.09 4.97
C PRO A 442 -4.13 4.80 5.88
N ASN A 443 -4.21 3.61 6.47
CA ASN A 443 -5.31 3.23 7.35
C ASN A 443 -5.37 4.09 8.63
N ALA A 444 -4.25 4.67 9.08
CA ALA A 444 -4.22 5.53 10.24
C ALA A 444 -5.20 6.72 10.10
N ILE A 445 -5.09 7.45 8.98
CA ILE A 445 -5.93 8.61 8.66
C ILE A 445 -7.39 8.18 8.42
N ARG A 446 -7.59 7.04 7.74
CA ARG A 446 -8.93 6.52 7.49
C ARG A 446 -9.66 6.17 8.79
N GLN A 447 -8.99 5.44 9.69
CA GLN A 447 -9.50 5.13 11.02
C GLN A 447 -9.82 6.40 11.81
N MET A 448 -8.97 7.43 11.73
CA MET A 448 -9.24 8.72 12.39
C MET A 448 -10.54 9.35 11.92
N GLY A 449 -10.75 9.45 10.61
CA GLY A 449 -12.01 9.97 10.06
C GLY A 449 -13.22 9.12 10.46
N ASP A 450 -13.06 7.79 10.46
CA ASP A 450 -14.11 6.85 10.89
C ASP A 450 -14.46 7.05 12.39
N PHE A 451 -13.45 7.24 13.24
CA PHE A 451 -13.60 7.44 14.69
C PHE A 451 -14.23 8.78 15.04
N GLU A 452 -13.86 9.87 14.35
CA GLU A 452 -14.48 11.18 14.54
C GLU A 452 -16.00 11.11 14.32
N ILE A 453 -16.42 10.49 13.22
CA ILE A 453 -17.84 10.35 12.89
C ILE A 453 -18.53 9.40 13.88
N ALA A 454 -17.92 8.25 14.19
CA ALA A 454 -18.47 7.28 15.13
C ALA A 454 -18.64 7.89 16.54
N SER A 455 -17.69 8.71 17.00
CA SER A 455 -17.75 9.35 18.31
C SER A 455 -19.00 10.24 18.47
N VAL A 456 -19.39 10.96 17.41
CA VAL A 456 -20.57 11.81 17.42
C VAL A 456 -21.84 10.96 17.48
N ILE A 457 -21.88 9.87 16.72
CA ILE A 457 -23.04 8.96 16.64
C ILE A 457 -23.25 8.22 17.97
N LEU A 458 -22.19 7.68 18.56
CA LEU A 458 -22.26 6.94 19.83
C LEU A 458 -22.69 7.84 21.00
N ASN A 459 -22.20 9.08 21.02
CA ASN A 459 -22.63 10.07 22.00
C ASN A 459 -24.12 10.42 21.88
N GLN A 460 -24.70 10.42 20.67
CA GLN A 460 -26.14 10.61 20.46
C GLN A 460 -26.96 9.41 20.95
N ASP A 461 -26.43 8.20 20.81
CA ASP A 461 -27.04 6.98 21.32
C ASP A 461 -26.87 6.79 22.84
N GLY A 462 -26.11 7.67 23.50
CA GLY A 462 -25.85 7.62 24.94
C GLY A 462 -24.86 6.55 25.38
N ILE A 463 -24.08 6.00 24.45
CA ILE A 463 -23.03 5.01 24.72
C ILE A 463 -21.72 5.76 24.97
N LYS A 464 -21.07 5.53 26.11
CA LYS A 464 -19.76 6.13 26.38
C LYS A 464 -18.66 5.31 25.71
N SER A 465 -18.05 5.86 24.67
CA SER A 465 -16.95 5.21 23.95
C SER A 465 -15.61 5.89 24.21
N SER A 466 -14.56 5.10 24.42
CA SER A 466 -13.17 5.58 24.42
C SER A 466 -12.47 5.14 23.14
N PHE A 467 -11.87 6.08 22.42
CA PHE A 467 -11.09 5.81 21.21
C PHE A 467 -9.60 5.84 21.54
N VAL A 468 -8.83 4.95 20.93
CA VAL A 468 -7.38 4.92 21.05
C VAL A 468 -6.79 4.39 19.76
N GLN A 469 -5.65 4.95 19.35
CA GLN A 469 -4.88 4.41 18.23
C GLN A 469 -3.49 3.98 18.70
N ILE A 470 -3.08 2.77 18.30
CA ILE A 470 -1.77 2.20 18.59
C ILE A 470 -1.00 2.07 17.28
N ALA A 471 0.12 2.80 17.20
CA ALA A 471 1.09 2.65 16.14
C ALA A 471 1.99 1.44 16.44
N THR A 472 1.98 0.46 15.55
CA THR A 472 2.75 -0.78 15.66
C THR A 472 3.85 -0.84 14.60
N GLY A 473 5.02 -1.35 14.96
CA GLY A 473 6.14 -1.52 14.03
C GLY A 473 7.43 -1.84 14.78
N GLU A 474 8.30 -2.62 14.16
CA GLU A 474 9.61 -2.92 14.75
C GLU A 474 10.47 -1.65 14.77
N GLY A 475 10.93 -1.25 15.96
CA GLY A 475 11.78 -0.07 16.11
C GLY A 475 11.09 1.26 15.80
N ILE A 476 9.77 1.32 16.00
CA ILE A 476 9.01 2.57 15.85
C ILE A 476 9.55 3.64 16.79
N GLN A 477 9.86 4.82 16.23
CA GLN A 477 10.37 5.97 16.98
C GLN A 477 9.31 7.06 17.03
N ALA A 478 9.32 7.87 18.09
CA ALA A 478 8.34 8.95 18.26
C ALA A 478 8.30 9.91 17.06
N PHE A 479 9.48 10.21 16.47
CA PHE A 479 9.56 11.11 15.32
C PHE A 479 8.83 10.60 14.06
N ASN A 480 8.62 9.28 13.93
CA ASN A 480 7.87 8.71 12.81
C ASN A 480 6.37 9.04 12.89
N LEU A 481 5.91 9.53 14.03
CA LEU A 481 4.51 9.81 14.33
C LEU A 481 4.23 11.29 14.55
N ASP A 482 5.24 12.17 14.51
CA ASP A 482 5.09 13.60 14.77
C ASP A 482 4.05 14.23 13.81
N ASP A 483 4.19 14.00 12.50
CA ASP A 483 3.26 14.51 11.49
C ASP A 483 1.82 14.03 11.72
N TYR A 484 1.64 12.77 12.16
CA TYR A 484 0.32 12.20 12.40
C TYR A 484 -0.28 12.67 13.74
N SER A 485 0.55 12.86 14.76
CA SER A 485 0.16 13.41 16.05
C SER A 485 -0.35 14.84 15.92
N ASP A 486 0.32 15.66 15.11
CA ASP A 486 -0.11 17.01 14.76
C ASP A 486 -1.48 17.01 14.07
N LEU A 487 -1.76 16.02 13.21
CA LEU A 487 -3.06 15.84 12.57
C LEU A 487 -4.14 15.45 13.57
N LEU A 488 -3.83 14.54 14.50
CA LEU A 488 -4.74 14.07 15.54
C LEU A 488 -5.12 15.17 16.54
N ASN A 489 -4.20 16.11 16.78
CA ASN A 489 -4.37 17.28 17.64
C ASN A 489 -4.93 16.96 19.03
N GLY A 490 -4.56 15.79 19.58
CA GLY A 490 -4.98 15.34 20.91
C GLY A 490 -6.44 14.88 21.02
N SER A 491 -7.11 14.56 19.91
CA SER A 491 -8.51 14.05 19.93
C SER A 491 -8.67 12.76 20.73
N TRP A 492 -7.66 11.88 20.69
CA TRP A 492 -7.53 10.70 21.54
C TRP A 492 -6.05 10.32 21.73
N PRO A 493 -5.72 9.38 22.63
CA PRO A 493 -4.33 8.95 22.84
C PRO A 493 -3.77 8.21 21.62
N LEU A 494 -2.56 8.60 21.21
CA LEU A 494 -1.74 7.89 20.22
C LEU A 494 -0.63 7.14 20.94
N LEU A 495 -0.68 5.82 20.93
CA LEU A 495 0.24 4.95 21.67
C LEU A 495 1.25 4.30 20.74
N MET A 496 2.46 4.02 21.26
CA MET A 496 3.52 3.34 20.52
C MET A 496 3.73 1.91 21.04
N ASP A 497 3.73 0.93 20.13
CA ASP A 497 4.04 -0.47 20.42
C ASP A 497 5.16 -0.99 19.52
N ASP A 498 6.17 -1.63 20.13
CA ASP A 498 7.25 -2.33 19.42
C ASP A 498 6.80 -3.73 18.95
N SER A 499 5.58 -3.79 18.41
CA SER A 499 4.89 -5.01 17.96
C SER A 499 4.62 -6.08 19.02
N THR A 500 4.70 -5.76 20.32
CA THR A 500 4.49 -6.73 21.39
C THR A 500 3.02 -6.96 21.67
N VAL A 501 2.26 -5.87 21.78
CA VAL A 501 0.82 -5.90 22.04
C VAL A 501 0.06 -6.26 20.78
N GLY A 502 0.47 -5.72 19.62
CA GLY A 502 -0.12 -6.04 18.32
C GLY A 502 -0.15 -7.55 18.06
N ARG A 503 0.95 -8.27 18.32
CA ARG A 503 1.01 -9.74 18.15
C ARG A 503 0.04 -10.53 19.04
N ALA A 504 -0.44 -9.95 20.14
CA ALA A 504 -1.40 -10.58 21.04
C ALA A 504 -2.86 -10.30 20.66
N LEU A 505 -3.09 -9.42 19.68
CA LEU A 505 -4.40 -9.03 19.18
C LEU A 505 -4.80 -9.89 17.96
N PRO A 506 -6.11 -10.01 17.65
CA PRO A 506 -6.62 -10.87 16.58
C PRO A 506 -6.01 -10.59 15.20
N SER A 507 -5.76 -9.32 14.89
CA SER A 507 -5.16 -8.89 13.62
C SER A 507 -3.63 -9.07 13.59
N GLY A 508 -3.02 -9.44 14.72
CA GLY A 508 -1.59 -9.32 14.92
C GLY A 508 -1.08 -7.87 14.83
N ALA A 509 0.21 -7.71 14.56
CA ALA A 509 0.87 -6.39 14.46
C ALA A 509 0.62 -5.71 13.09
N THR A 510 -0.64 -5.68 12.67
CA THR A 510 -1.09 -5.14 11.38
C THR A 510 -2.27 -4.19 11.56
N ASP A 511 -2.69 -3.53 10.48
CA ASP A 511 -3.74 -2.52 10.57
C ASP A 511 -5.10 -3.17 10.83
N ALA A 512 -5.82 -2.72 11.86
CA ALA A 512 -7.16 -3.22 12.18
C ALA A 512 -7.91 -2.29 13.15
N VAL A 513 -9.22 -2.45 13.22
CA VAL A 513 -10.06 -1.85 14.25
C VAL A 513 -10.63 -2.98 15.12
N ILE A 514 -10.51 -2.83 16.43
CA ILE A 514 -10.88 -3.84 17.43
C ILE A 514 -11.82 -3.21 18.45
N MET A 515 -12.92 -3.90 18.74
CA MET A 515 -13.95 -3.46 19.67
C MET A 515 -13.87 -4.26 20.97
N ILE A 516 -13.68 -3.55 22.09
CA ILE A 516 -13.54 -4.15 23.42
C ILE A 516 -14.72 -3.69 24.29
N ASP A 517 -15.42 -4.63 24.92
CA ASP A 517 -16.51 -4.33 25.85
C ASP A 517 -16.00 -3.83 27.22
N SER A 518 -16.90 -3.31 28.06
CA SER A 518 -16.58 -2.85 29.42
C SER A 518 -15.97 -3.94 30.33
N ALA A 519 -16.15 -5.23 29.99
CA ALA A 519 -15.58 -6.36 30.73
C ALA A 519 -14.17 -6.74 30.24
N GLY A 520 -13.66 -6.07 29.19
CA GLY A 520 -12.35 -6.30 28.61
C GLY A 520 -12.30 -7.44 27.61
N PHE A 521 -13.44 -7.87 27.04
CA PHE A 521 -13.48 -8.89 26.00
C PHE A 521 -13.58 -8.29 24.60
N ILE A 522 -12.90 -8.92 23.64
CA ILE A 522 -12.99 -8.53 22.23
C ILE A 522 -14.32 -9.05 21.69
N THR A 523 -15.16 -8.12 21.26
CA THR A 523 -16.51 -8.41 20.73
C THR A 523 -16.50 -8.59 19.23
N GLU A 524 -15.82 -7.69 18.54
CA GLU A 524 -15.74 -7.64 17.08
C GLU A 524 -14.41 -6.99 16.66
N TRP A 525 -13.93 -7.34 15.46
CA TRP A 525 -12.74 -6.72 14.87
C TRP A 525 -12.80 -6.80 13.35
N GLN A 526 -12.13 -5.88 12.67
CA GLN A 526 -12.05 -5.83 11.21
C GLN A 526 -10.64 -5.41 10.77
N PRO A 527 -10.03 -6.06 9.76
CA PRO A 527 -8.75 -5.65 9.20
C PRO A 527 -8.84 -4.31 8.46
N GLY A 528 -7.79 -3.50 8.52
CA GLY A 528 -7.72 -2.17 7.91
C GLY A 528 -8.49 -1.11 8.71
N SER A 529 -9.71 -0.77 8.27
CA SER A 529 -10.60 0.17 8.97
C SER A 529 -12.03 -0.39 9.06
N MET A 530 -12.82 0.16 9.97
CA MET A 530 -14.22 -0.20 10.18
C MET A 530 -15.07 1.05 9.97
N SER A 531 -16.18 0.93 9.21
CA SER A 531 -17.01 2.09 8.91
C SER A 531 -17.70 2.63 10.17
N PRO A 532 -18.08 3.92 10.23
CA PRO A 532 -18.76 4.48 11.41
C PRO A 532 -20.08 3.76 11.76
N ALA A 533 -20.77 3.23 10.75
CA ALA A 533 -22.01 2.47 10.94
C ALA A 533 -21.74 1.10 11.57
N ASP A 534 -20.69 0.42 11.12
CA ASP A 534 -20.29 -0.87 11.67
C ASP A 534 -19.76 -0.71 13.11
N ILE A 535 -18.98 0.35 13.39
CA ILE A 535 -18.55 0.71 14.75
C ILE A 535 -19.78 0.94 15.65
N GLN A 536 -20.82 1.62 15.15
CA GLN A 536 -22.05 1.87 15.90
C GLN A 536 -22.79 0.56 16.23
N GLU A 537 -22.94 -0.34 15.26
CA GLU A 537 -23.60 -1.63 15.47
C GLU A 537 -22.83 -2.51 16.46
N ALA A 538 -21.51 -2.61 16.28
CA ALA A 538 -20.62 -3.33 17.17
C ALA A 538 -20.65 -2.77 18.59
N ALA A 539 -20.63 -1.43 18.74
CA ALA A 539 -20.68 -0.77 20.05
C ALA A 539 -22.02 -0.99 20.77
N LYS A 540 -23.14 -0.98 20.03
CA LYS A 540 -24.47 -1.32 20.60
C LYS A 540 -24.49 -2.73 21.14
N SER A 541 -23.98 -3.68 20.35
CA SER A 541 -23.85 -5.09 20.77
C SER A 541 -22.97 -5.21 22.03
N ALA A 542 -21.79 -4.58 22.02
CA ALA A 542 -20.85 -4.59 23.13
C ALA A 542 -21.44 -3.95 24.42
N SER A 543 -22.17 -2.84 24.30
CA SER A 543 -22.80 -2.15 25.45
C SER A 543 -23.87 -3.00 26.15
N THR A 544 -24.50 -3.94 25.43
CA THR A 544 -25.48 -4.87 26.01
C THR A 544 -24.83 -6.09 26.69
N GLY A 545 -23.51 -6.20 26.61
CA GLY A 545 -22.72 -7.33 27.07
C GLY A 545 -22.74 -8.46 26.04
N SER A 546 -21.55 -8.98 25.69
CA SER A 546 -21.31 -9.91 24.57
C SER A 546 -21.99 -11.28 24.64
N GLY A 547 -22.90 -11.53 25.58
CA GLY A 547 -23.52 -12.83 25.85
C GLY A 547 -22.54 -13.87 26.44
N LYS A 548 -21.23 -13.72 26.23
CA LYS A 548 -20.16 -14.61 26.71
C LYS A 548 -19.86 -14.50 28.21
N GLY A 549 -20.85 -14.10 29.00
CA GLY A 549 -20.74 -14.00 30.44
C GLY A 549 -20.59 -15.37 31.12
N PRO A 550 -20.19 -15.40 32.40
CA PRO A 550 -20.09 -16.64 33.19
C PRO A 550 -21.39 -17.44 33.27
N LEU A 551 -22.55 -16.84 32.95
CA LEU A 551 -23.84 -17.55 32.91
C LEU A 551 -23.98 -18.50 31.73
N ASP A 552 -23.39 -18.20 30.57
CA ASP A 552 -23.40 -19.11 29.42
C ASP A 552 -22.50 -20.31 29.66
N THR A 553 -21.31 -20.09 30.24
CA THR A 553 -20.47 -21.20 30.72
C THR A 553 -21.17 -22.02 31.79
N LEU A 554 -21.93 -21.41 32.70
CA LEU A 554 -22.76 -22.10 33.69
C LEU A 554 -23.86 -22.94 33.04
N ASN A 555 -24.57 -22.41 32.04
CA ASN A 555 -25.58 -23.13 31.27
C ASN A 555 -24.98 -24.34 30.53
N LEU A 556 -23.80 -24.15 29.95
CA LEU A 556 -23.04 -25.22 29.30
C LEU A 556 -22.61 -26.29 30.31
N LEU A 557 -22.18 -25.89 31.51
CA LEU A 557 -21.83 -26.79 32.62
C LEU A 557 -23.06 -27.56 33.14
N ILE A 558 -24.20 -26.90 33.26
CA ILE A 558 -25.47 -27.51 33.71
C ILE A 558 -25.95 -28.55 32.69
N GLY A 559 -25.92 -28.22 31.39
CA GLY A 559 -26.36 -29.11 30.32
C GLY A 559 -25.45 -30.32 30.12
N THR A 560 -24.12 -30.12 30.16
CA THR A 560 -23.15 -31.17 29.81
C THR A 560 -22.71 -32.04 30.99
N SER A 561 -22.66 -31.49 32.21
CA SER A 561 -22.11 -32.21 33.38
C SER A 561 -23.16 -32.58 34.43
N LEU A 562 -24.08 -31.66 34.75
CA LEU A 562 -25.07 -31.87 35.81
C LEU A 562 -26.25 -32.73 35.37
N LEU A 563 -26.75 -32.57 34.14
CA LEU A 563 -27.87 -33.37 33.64
C LEU A 563 -27.56 -34.88 33.61
N PRO A 564 -26.39 -35.33 33.11
CA PRO A 564 -26.04 -36.75 33.14
C PRO A 564 -25.77 -37.28 34.55
N LEU A 565 -25.14 -36.48 35.42
CA LEU A 565 -24.95 -36.83 36.84
C LEU A 565 -26.29 -36.95 37.57
N PHE A 566 -27.26 -36.09 37.26
CA PHE A 566 -28.62 -36.15 37.79
C PHE A 566 -29.36 -37.41 37.33
N ILE A 567 -29.21 -37.80 36.06
CA ILE A 567 -29.76 -39.05 35.53
C ILE A 567 -29.11 -40.27 36.21
N LEU A 568 -27.80 -40.23 36.46
CA LEU A 568 -27.06 -41.28 37.19
C LEU A 568 -27.42 -41.35 38.68
N ALA A 569 -27.80 -40.23 39.28
CA ALA A 569 -28.22 -40.13 40.67
C ALA A 569 -29.68 -40.56 40.90
N MET A 570 -30.46 -40.76 39.84
CA MET A 570 -31.83 -41.29 39.99
C MET A 570 -31.79 -42.75 40.48
N PRO A 571 -32.55 -43.09 41.53
CA PRO A 571 -32.51 -44.42 42.12
C PRO A 571 -32.99 -45.46 41.10
N SER A 572 -32.12 -46.42 40.80
CA SER A 572 -32.38 -47.46 39.77
C SER A 572 -33.18 -48.66 40.29
N GLU A 573 -33.56 -48.68 41.57
CA GLU A 573 -34.26 -49.81 42.17
C GLU A 573 -35.78 -49.59 42.20
N ARG A 574 -36.53 -50.55 41.63
CA ARG A 574 -38.00 -50.57 41.62
C ARG A 574 -38.62 -51.03 42.95
N GLU A 575 -37.84 -51.49 43.92
CA GLU A 575 -38.36 -51.97 45.20
C GLU A 575 -37.61 -51.34 46.38
N TYR A 576 -38.33 -50.53 47.16
CA TYR A 576 -37.86 -50.02 48.44
C TYR A 576 -37.87 -51.16 49.47
N ILE A 577 -36.69 -51.73 49.77
CA ILE A 577 -36.54 -52.65 50.89
C ILE A 577 -36.21 -51.83 52.14
N ALA A 578 -37.21 -51.62 52.99
CA ALA A 578 -37.01 -50.97 54.28
C ALA A 578 -35.99 -51.78 55.12
N PRO A 579 -34.98 -51.12 55.72
CA PRO A 579 -33.98 -51.82 56.53
C PRO A 579 -34.65 -52.43 57.77
N LYS A 580 -34.33 -53.70 58.06
CA LYS A 580 -34.92 -54.44 59.19
C LYS A 580 -34.43 -53.97 60.56
N GLU A 581 -33.37 -53.16 60.63
CA GLU A 581 -32.92 -52.51 61.86
C GLU A 581 -32.49 -51.06 61.58
N ALA A 582 -32.69 -50.20 62.58
CA ALA A 582 -32.40 -48.76 62.49
C ALA A 582 -30.89 -48.52 62.36
N LEU A 583 -30.48 -47.99 61.21
CA LEU A 583 -29.12 -47.49 60.99
C LEU A 583 -28.96 -46.14 61.71
N ILE A 584 -27.91 -46.05 62.52
CA ILE A 584 -27.48 -44.83 63.22
C ILE A 584 -26.96 -43.84 62.15
N PRO A 585 -27.34 -42.55 62.20
CA PRO A 585 -27.02 -41.63 61.12
C PRO A 585 -25.54 -41.23 61.16
N GLY A 586 -24.86 -41.44 60.03
CA GLY A 586 -23.63 -40.75 59.65
C GLY A 586 -22.33 -41.47 59.98
N VAL A 587 -21.71 -42.06 58.95
CA VAL A 587 -20.30 -41.82 58.60
C VAL A 587 -20.21 -41.74 57.08
#